data_AF-A0A9X0CDB4-F1
#
_entry.id   AF-A0A9X0CDB4-F1
#
_cell.length_a   1.000
_cell.length_b   1.000
_cell.length_c   1.000
_cell.angle_alpha   90.00
_cell.angle_beta   90.00
_cell.angle_gamma   90.00
#
_symmetry.space_group_name_H-M   'P 1'
#
loop_
_entity.id
_entity.type
_entity.pdbx_description
1 polymer ?
#
loop_
_entity_poly.entity_id
_entity_poly.type
_entity_poly.pdbx_seq_one_letter_code
_entity_poly.pdbx_strand_id
1 'polypeptide(L)'
;MLQVWESFLTRIKSFSNFINTENISTDAFCAEVISFPSFFESNITNSSGVVDYVQSIMLPHEVPCLELTASLRQASAVLNEPRGRSDNPLCFSAGLTLGINVEAILENVADAG
;
A
#
# COMPACT_ATOMS: atom_id res chain seq x y z
N MET A 1 14.78 -17.68 -16.49
CA MET A 1 15.19 -16.31 -16.91
C MET A 1 14.03 -15.57 -17.59
N LEU A 2 13.36 -16.16 -18.60
CA LEU A 2 12.16 -15.57 -19.24
C LEU A 2 11.03 -15.23 -18.27
N GLN A 3 10.66 -16.14 -17.35
CA GLN A 3 9.64 -15.88 -16.33
C GLN A 3 9.91 -14.66 -15.43
N VAL A 4 11.20 -14.36 -15.18
CA VAL A 4 11.58 -13.19 -14.37
C VAL A 4 11.28 -11.91 -15.14
N TRP A 5 11.59 -11.88 -16.43
CA TRP A 5 11.29 -10.74 -17.31
C TRP A 5 9.79 -10.56 -17.52
N GLU A 6 9.04 -11.64 -17.73
CA GLU A 6 7.58 -11.58 -17.86
C GLU A 6 6.93 -11.01 -16.59
N SER A 7 7.35 -11.50 -15.41
CA SER A 7 6.88 -10.99 -14.12
C SER A 7 7.23 -9.50 -13.92
N PHE A 8 8.45 -9.11 -14.28
CA PHE A 8 8.91 -7.73 -14.18
C PHE A 8 8.11 -6.79 -15.11
N LEU A 9 7.94 -7.15 -16.38
CA LEU A 9 7.16 -6.36 -17.34
C LEU A 9 5.69 -6.26 -16.94
N THR A 10 5.12 -7.33 -16.38
CA THR A 10 3.76 -7.32 -15.85
C THR A 10 3.63 -6.34 -14.67
N ARG A 11 4.62 -6.33 -13.76
CA ARG A 11 4.65 -5.36 -12.65
C ARG A 11 4.74 -3.92 -13.14
N ILE A 12 5.57 -3.64 -14.15
CA ILE A 12 5.66 -2.30 -14.74
C ILE A 12 4.32 -1.87 -15.35
N LYS A 13 3.63 -2.77 -16.07
CA LYS A 13 2.30 -2.49 -16.62
C LYS A 13 1.28 -2.16 -15.52
N SER A 14 1.24 -2.96 -14.45
CA SER A 14 0.36 -2.68 -13.31
C SER A 14 0.68 -1.34 -12.64
N PHE A 15 1.96 -1.02 -12.48
CA PHE A 15 2.43 0.24 -11.93
C PHE A 15 2.03 1.44 -12.80
N SER A 16 2.24 1.35 -14.12
CA SER A 16 1.82 2.39 -15.08
C SER A 16 0.31 2.64 -15.01
N ASN A 17 -0.50 1.57 -14.98
CA ASN A 17 -1.95 1.69 -14.84
C ASN A 17 -2.35 2.38 -13.53
N PHE A 18 -1.71 2.03 -12.42
CA PHE A 18 -1.97 2.65 -11.12
C PHE A 18 -1.69 4.16 -11.13
N ILE A 19 -0.52 4.57 -11.63
CA ILE A 19 -0.13 5.98 -11.73
C ILE A 19 -1.12 6.77 -12.58
N ASN A 20 -1.52 6.22 -13.73
CA ASN A 20 -2.47 6.86 -14.63
C ASN A 20 -3.87 6.97 -14.01
N THR A 21 -4.28 5.98 -13.22
CA THR A 21 -5.60 5.96 -12.57
C THR A 21 -5.68 6.98 -11.44
N GLU A 22 -4.64 7.05 -10.61
CA GLU A 22 -4.56 7.96 -9.45
C GLU A 22 -4.05 9.37 -9.83
N ASN A 23 -3.76 9.62 -11.11
CA ASN A 23 -3.22 10.87 -11.64
C ASN A 23 -1.98 11.36 -10.86
N ILE A 24 -1.09 10.42 -10.51
CA ILE A 24 0.12 10.70 -9.73
C ILE A 24 1.16 11.37 -10.63
N SER A 25 1.80 12.44 -10.15
CA SER A 25 2.92 13.06 -10.87
C SER A 25 4.12 12.11 -10.89
N THR A 26 4.56 11.70 -12.08
CA THR A 26 5.76 10.88 -12.26
C THR A 26 7.02 11.73 -12.24
N ASP A 27 8.05 11.26 -11.52
CA ASP A 27 9.40 11.78 -11.67
C ASP A 27 10.09 11.22 -12.94
N ALA A 28 11.31 11.70 -13.21
CA ALA A 28 12.09 11.28 -14.37
C ALA A 28 12.38 9.76 -14.39
N PHE A 29 12.61 9.17 -13.23
CA PHE A 29 12.88 7.73 -13.12
C PHE A 29 11.64 6.89 -13.41
N CYS A 30 10.49 7.26 -12.85
CA CYS A 30 9.21 6.61 -13.13
C CYS A 30 8.88 6.65 -14.62
N ALA A 31 9.15 7.79 -15.29
CA ALA A 31 8.95 7.91 -16.73
C ALA A 31 9.86 6.95 -17.53
N GLU A 32 11.13 6.82 -17.15
CA GLU A 32 12.06 5.87 -17.77
C GLU A 32 11.64 4.41 -17.52
N VAL A 33 11.22 4.07 -16.30
CA VAL A 33 10.71 2.73 -15.95
C VAL A 33 9.42 2.39 -16.73
N ILE A 34 8.51 3.36 -16.88
CA ILE A 34 7.26 3.16 -17.64
C ILE A 34 7.53 2.94 -19.14
N SER A 35 8.58 3.56 -19.69
CA SER A 35 8.97 3.38 -21.10
C SER A 35 9.80 2.12 -21.37
N PHE A 36 10.35 1.48 -20.32
CA PHE A 36 11.15 0.26 -20.41
C PHE A 36 10.51 -0.89 -21.21
N PRO A 37 9.22 -1.23 -21.06
CA PRO A 37 8.62 -2.34 -21.79
C PRO A 37 8.71 -2.18 -23.31
N SER A 38 8.45 -0.98 -23.83
CA SER A 38 8.54 -0.66 -25.26
C SER A 38 9.95 -0.82 -25.80
N PHE A 39 10.94 -0.41 -25.00
CA PHE A 39 12.36 -0.61 -25.30
C PHE A 39 12.73 -2.10 -25.28
N PHE A 40 12.28 -2.85 -24.28
CA PHE A 40 12.54 -4.28 -24.13
C PHE A 40 11.99 -5.08 -25.31
N GLU A 41 10.74 -4.83 -25.72
CA GLU A 41 10.11 -5.49 -26.88
C GLU A 41 10.90 -5.23 -28.17
N SER A 42 11.44 -4.02 -28.33
CA SER A 42 12.25 -3.64 -29.50
C SER A 42 13.67 -4.23 -29.50
N ASN A 43 14.17 -4.67 -28.35
CA ASN A 43 15.56 -5.10 -28.16
C ASN A 43 15.69 -6.52 -27.58
N ILE A 44 14.63 -7.33 -27.68
CA ILE A 44 14.55 -8.67 -27.05
C ILE A 44 15.67 -9.64 -27.47
N THR A 45 16.25 -9.42 -28.65
CA THR A 45 17.35 -10.22 -29.21
C THR A 45 18.73 -9.79 -28.70
N ASN A 46 18.86 -8.61 -28.08
CA ASN A 46 20.11 -8.05 -27.57
C ASN A 46 20.07 -7.96 -26.05
N SER A 47 20.27 -9.09 -25.39
CA SER A 47 20.22 -9.17 -23.92
C SER A 47 21.24 -8.28 -23.21
N SER A 48 22.42 -8.03 -23.80
CA SER A 48 23.39 -7.08 -23.26
C SER A 48 22.88 -5.65 -23.31
N GLY A 49 22.30 -5.23 -24.45
CA GLY A 49 21.73 -3.88 -24.58
C GLY A 49 20.56 -3.63 -23.62
N VAL A 50 19.78 -4.67 -23.30
CA VAL A 50 18.73 -4.58 -22.28
C VAL A 50 19.32 -4.36 -20.88
N VAL A 51 20.37 -5.09 -20.53
CA VAL A 51 21.02 -4.94 -19.21
C VAL A 51 21.69 -3.57 -19.08
N ASP A 52 22.38 -3.12 -20.13
CA ASP A 52 23.03 -1.80 -20.15
C ASP A 52 22.01 -0.67 -19.99
N TYR A 53 20.83 -0.80 -20.62
CA TYR A 53 19.74 0.16 -20.46
C TYR A 53 19.14 0.17 -19.05
N VAL A 54 18.94 -1.01 -18.44
CA VAL A 54 18.50 -1.08 -17.04
C VAL A 54 19.54 -0.42 -16.12
N GLN A 55 20.83 -0.68 -16.35
CA GLN A 55 21.89 -0.04 -15.59
C GLN A 55 21.92 1.48 -15.78
N SER A 56 21.71 1.98 -17.01
CA SER A 56 21.70 3.42 -17.27
C SER A 56 20.55 4.15 -16.59
N ILE A 57 19.41 3.49 -16.36
CA ILE A 57 18.28 4.06 -15.62
C ILE A 57 18.55 4.00 -14.10
N MET A 58 19.06 2.88 -13.60
CA MET A 58 19.12 2.60 -12.17
C MET A 58 20.33 3.22 -11.46
N LEU A 59 21.51 3.20 -12.08
CA LEU A 59 22.75 3.62 -11.44
C LEU A 59 22.85 5.13 -11.16
N PRO A 60 22.45 6.03 -12.08
CA PRO A 60 22.56 7.47 -11.85
C PRO A 60 21.39 8.04 -11.03
N HIS A 61 20.34 7.25 -10.76
CA HIS A 61 19.18 7.76 -10.05
C HIS A 61 19.43 7.85 -8.54
N GLU A 62 19.41 9.07 -8.01
CA GLU A 62 19.43 9.30 -6.57
C GLU A 62 18.06 8.97 -5.97
N VAL A 63 18.06 8.18 -4.88
CA VAL A 63 16.83 7.80 -4.19
C VAL A 63 16.18 9.07 -3.64
N PRO A 64 14.92 9.38 -4.01
CA PRO A 64 14.24 10.56 -3.50
C PRO A 64 14.13 10.51 -1.98
N CYS A 65 14.38 11.65 -1.33
CA CYS A 65 14.20 11.78 0.11
C CYS A 65 12.71 11.59 0.44
N LEU A 66 12.40 10.70 1.39
CA LEU A 66 11.05 10.55 1.90
C LEU A 66 10.68 11.81 2.69
N GLU A 67 9.74 12.59 2.18
CA GLU A 67 9.19 13.69 2.96
C GLU A 67 8.41 13.14 4.16
N LEU A 68 8.86 13.51 5.36
CA LEU A 68 8.18 13.16 6.60
C LEU A 68 6.88 13.96 6.68
N THR A 69 5.78 13.29 6.34
CA THR A 69 4.44 13.82 6.59
C THR A 69 4.02 13.45 8.02
N ALA A 70 3.26 14.32 8.68
CA ALA A 70 2.65 14.04 9.99
C ALA A 70 1.44 13.07 9.86
N SER A 71 1.64 11.94 9.17
CA SER A 71 0.60 10.94 8.91
C SER A 71 0.71 9.80 9.93
N LEU A 72 -0.19 9.78 10.91
CA LEU A 72 -0.34 8.65 11.84
C LEU A 72 -1.27 7.59 11.20
N ARG A 73 -0.72 6.43 10.84
CA ARG A 73 -1.50 5.29 10.29
C ARG A 73 -1.92 4.25 11.34
N GLN A 74 -1.54 4.42 12.60
CA GLN A 74 -1.85 3.45 13.65
C GLN A 74 -3.03 3.93 14.48
N ALA A 75 -4.19 3.33 14.24
CA ALA A 75 -5.32 3.41 15.14
C ALA A 75 -5.22 2.27 16.17
N SER A 76 -5.34 2.61 17.45
CA SER A 76 -5.48 1.65 18.53
C SER A 76 -6.67 2.09 19.38
N ALA A 77 -7.54 1.15 19.74
CA ALA A 77 -8.66 1.41 20.62
C ALA A 77 -8.44 0.61 21.90
N VAL A 78 -8.50 1.29 23.05
CA VAL A 78 -8.56 0.59 24.33
C VAL A 78 -10.03 0.30 24.59
N LEU A 79 -10.44 -0.95 24.34
CA LEU A 79 -11.75 -1.40 24.76
C LEU A 79 -11.75 -1.50 26.29
N ASN A 80 -12.44 -0.57 26.94
CA ASN A 80 -12.85 -0.80 28.30
C ASN A 80 -14.07 -1.72 28.23
N GLU A 81 -13.82 -3.02 28.03
CA GLU A 81 -14.83 -4.03 28.39
C GLU A 81 -15.39 -3.68 29.78
N PRO A 82 -16.64 -4.02 30.11
CA PRO A 82 -17.11 -3.95 31.49
C PRO A 82 -16.20 -4.83 32.35
N ARG A 83 -15.10 -4.26 32.81
CA ARG A 83 -14.17 -4.91 33.73
C ARG A 83 -15.03 -5.17 34.95
N GLY A 84 -15.10 -6.43 35.39
CA GLY A 84 -15.81 -6.86 36.60
C GLY A 84 -15.23 -6.24 37.87
N ARG A 85 -15.20 -4.91 37.93
CA ARG A 85 -14.81 -4.09 39.08
C ARG A 85 -15.94 -3.99 40.10
N SER A 86 -17.12 -4.49 39.76
CA SER A 86 -18.32 -4.47 40.59
C SER A 86 -19.07 -5.79 40.40
N ASP A 87 -19.23 -6.54 41.50
CA ASP A 87 -20.10 -7.72 41.61
C ASP A 87 -21.59 -7.30 41.68
N ASN A 88 -22.02 -6.44 40.75
CA ASN A 88 -23.43 -6.07 40.65
C ASN A 88 -24.12 -7.07 39.71
N PRO A 89 -24.94 -8.01 40.25
CA PRO A 89 -25.69 -8.92 39.41
C PRO A 89 -26.69 -8.14 38.55
N LEU A 90 -26.63 -8.32 37.24
CA LEU A 90 -27.64 -7.80 36.32
C LEU A 90 -28.86 -8.71 36.35
N CYS A 91 -29.96 -8.24 36.93
CA CYS A 91 -31.23 -8.94 36.92
C CYS A 91 -31.86 -8.87 35.52
N PHE A 92 -32.23 -10.02 34.94
CA PHE A 92 -32.96 -10.09 33.67
C PHE A 92 -34.15 -11.05 33.79
N SER A 93 -35.17 -10.85 32.95
CA SER A 93 -36.35 -11.72 32.91
C SER A 93 -36.19 -12.79 31.82
N ALA A 94 -36.55 -14.03 32.13
CA ALA A 94 -36.58 -15.10 31.14
C ALA A 94 -37.55 -14.75 30.00
N GLY A 95 -37.07 -14.86 28.75
CA GLY A 95 -37.83 -14.49 27.56
C GLY A 95 -37.57 -13.06 27.05
N LEU A 96 -36.71 -12.27 27.70
CA LEU A 96 -36.27 -10.95 27.24
C LEU A 96 -34.75 -10.90 27.00
N THR A 97 -34.32 -10.05 26.06
CA THR A 97 -32.89 -9.86 25.74
C THR A 97 -32.22 -8.93 26.75
N LEU A 98 -31.08 -9.36 27.31
CA LEU A 98 -30.18 -8.50 28.07
C LEU A 98 -29.14 -7.91 27.11
N GLY A 99 -29.13 -6.58 26.95
CA GLY A 99 -28.11 -5.86 26.19
C GLY A 99 -26.97 -5.41 27.09
N ILE A 100 -25.73 -5.56 26.62
CA ILE A 100 -24.54 -4.98 27.26
C ILE A 100 -24.01 -3.91 26.31
N ASN A 101 -23.99 -2.66 26.78
CA ASN A 101 -23.42 -1.56 26.01
C ASN A 101 -21.89 -1.59 26.15
N VAL A 102 -21.20 -1.58 25.02
CA VAL A 102 -19.75 -1.50 24.95
C VAL A 102 -19.40 -0.23 24.19
N GLU A 103 -18.62 0.63 24.83
CA GLU A 103 -18.14 1.87 24.24
C GLU A 103 -16.62 1.80 24.05
N ALA A 104 -16.14 2.26 22.91
CA ALA A 104 -14.73 2.37 22.60
C ALA A 104 -14.47 3.68 21.87
N ILE A 105 -13.36 4.34 22.22
CA ILE A 105 -12.89 5.55 21.54
C ILE A 105 -11.86 5.09 20.51
N LEU A 106 -12.10 5.47 19.25
CA LEU A 106 -11.18 5.24 18.14
C LEU A 106 -10.35 6.51 17.91
N GLU A 107 -9.03 6.38 17.94
CA GLU A 107 -8.10 7.47 17.63
C GLU A 107 -7.33 7.14 16.34
N ASN A 108 -7.05 8.15 15.51
CA ASN A 108 -6.25 8.05 14.28
C ASN A 108 -6.77 7.04 13.23
N VAL A 109 -8.10 6.93 13.08
CA VAL A 109 -8.73 6.14 11.99
C VAL A 109 -8.92 7.05 10.78
N ALA A 110 -8.51 6.57 9.60
CA ALA A 110 -8.79 7.28 8.35
C ALA A 110 -10.28 7.16 7.99
N ASP A 111 -10.90 8.27 7.58
CA ASP A 111 -12.28 8.24 7.07
C ASP A 111 -12.34 7.35 5.82
N ALA A 112 -13.17 6.31 5.88
CA ALA A 112 -13.50 5.51 4.71
C ALA A 112 -14.50 6.30 3.85
N GLY A 113 -13.96 7.20 3.02
CA GLY A 113 -14.69 7.88 1.94
C GLY A 113 -14.96 6.96 0.76
#